data_AF-A0AA46SMB4-F1
#
_entry.id   AF-A0AA46SMB4-F1
#
_cell.length_a   1.000
_cell.length_b   1.000
_cell.length_c   1.000
_cell.angle_alpha   90.00
_cell.angle_beta   90.00
_cell.angle_gamma   90.00
#
_symmetry.space_group_name_H-M   'P 1'
#
loop_
_entity.id
_entity.type
_entity.pdbx_description
1 polymer ?
#
loop_
_entity_poly.entity_id
_entity_poly.type
_entity_poly.pdbx_seq_one_letter_code
_entity_poly.pdbx_strand_id
1 'polypeptide(L)' 'MSCCGSSNKNKNQNKSSKNLNLTPIEQLKVRLAQGDISIEEYLKTKSILEQ' A
#
# COMPACT_ATOMS: atom_id res chain seq x y z
N MET A 1 -14.72 23.20 39.59
CA MET A 1 -14.83 23.30 38.11
C MET A 1 -14.66 21.90 37.54
N SER A 2 -15.77 21.22 37.27
CA SER A 2 -15.78 19.89 36.66
C SER A 2 -15.59 20.03 35.14
N CYS A 3 -14.49 19.52 34.60
CA CYS A 3 -14.30 19.43 33.15
C CYS A 3 -14.66 18.01 32.70
N CYS A 4 -15.91 17.84 32.25
CA CYS A 4 -16.36 16.66 31.53
C CYS A 4 -15.51 16.44 30.29
N GLY A 5 -15.19 15.17 29.96
CA GLY A 5 -14.70 14.87 28.63
C GLY A 5 -14.05 13.50 28.41
N SER A 6 -14.66 12.40 28.86
CA SER A 6 -14.30 11.09 28.29
C SER A 6 -14.56 11.09 26.79
N SER A 7 -13.49 11.15 25.99
CA SER A 7 -13.55 10.92 24.56
C SER A 7 -12.84 9.62 24.23
N ASN A 8 -13.62 8.54 24.18
CA ASN A 8 -13.28 7.36 23.39
C ASN A 8 -12.93 7.82 21.97
N LYS A 9 -11.68 7.64 21.56
CA LYS A 9 -11.34 7.52 20.14
C LYS A 9 -10.56 6.22 19.95
N ASN A 10 -11.33 5.18 19.63
CA ASN A 10 -10.88 4.03 18.87
C ASN A 10 -10.13 4.52 17.63
N LYS A 11 -8.82 4.70 17.73
CA LYS A 11 -7.94 4.76 16.56
C LYS A 11 -7.43 3.34 16.32
N ASN A 12 -8.33 2.50 15.83
CA ASN A 12 -7.95 1.44 14.91
C ASN A 12 -7.38 2.14 13.67
N GLN A 13 -6.12 2.60 13.76
CA GLN A 13 -5.33 2.93 12.58
C GLN A 13 -4.91 1.60 11.97
N ASN A 14 -5.90 0.95 11.35
CA ASN A 14 -5.62 0.01 10.29
C ASN A 14 -4.93 0.83 9.19
N LYS A 15 -3.59 0.90 9.24
CA LYS A 15 -2.73 1.44 8.18
C LYS A 15 -2.78 0.50 6.95
N SER A 16 -3.99 0.22 6.46
CA SER A 16 -4.20 -0.59 5.26
C SER A 16 -5.17 0.13 4.33
N SER A 17 -4.91 1.42 4.14
CA SER A 17 -5.66 2.29 3.24
C SER A 17 -4.71 2.81 2.17
N LYS A 18 -4.25 1.92 1.30
CA LYS A 18 -3.69 2.18 -0.04
C LYS A 18 -3.31 0.81 -0.60
N ASN A 19 -3.76 0.48 -1.81
CA ASN A 19 -3.59 -0.79 -2.54
C ASN A 19 -4.77 -1.77 -2.54
N LEU A 20 -5.98 -1.37 -2.17
CA LEU A 20 -7.13 -2.28 -2.23
C LEU A 20 -7.66 -2.55 -3.66
N ASN A 21 -7.28 -1.75 -4.67
CA ASN A 21 -7.75 -1.92 -6.06
C ASN A 21 -6.65 -1.68 -7.11
N LEU A 22 -5.38 -1.93 -6.79
CA LEU A 22 -4.33 -1.86 -7.80
C LEU A 22 -4.27 -3.19 -8.54
N THR A 23 -4.23 -3.12 -9.86
CA THR A 23 -3.90 -4.28 -10.70
C THR A 23 -2.50 -4.80 -10.32
N PRO A 24 -2.22 -6.10 -10.52
CA PRO A 24 -0.90 -6.66 -10.24
C PRO A 24 0.26 -5.87 -10.88
N ILE A 25 0.03 -5.32 -12.07
CA ILE A 25 1.00 -4.47 -12.79
C ILE A 25 1.22 -3.14 -12.06
N GLU A 26 0.18 -2.50 -11.54
CA GLU A 26 0.31 -1.26 -10.77
C GLU A 26 1.02 -1.49 -9.44
N GLN A 27 0.75 -2.61 -8.76
CA GLN A 27 1.51 -2.99 -7.56
C GLN A 27 3.00 -3.18 -7.88
N LEU A 28 3.32 -3.78 -9.03
CA LEU A 28 4.69 -3.97 -9.48
C LEU A 28 5.39 -2.63 -9.76
N LYS A 29 4.70 -1.67 -10.38
CA LYS A 29 5.21 -0.31 -10.59
C LYS A 29 5.48 0.42 -9.28
N VAL A 30 4.59 0.25 -8.28
CA VAL A 30 4.78 0.83 -6.95
C VAL A 30 6.05 0.27 -6.29
N ARG A 31 6.26 -1.04 -6.34
CA ARG A 31 7.48 -1.68 -5.81
C ARG A 31 8.75 -1.17 -6.49
N LEU A 32 8.72 -1.00 -7.82
CA LEU A 32 9.85 -0.43 -8.55
C LEU A 32 10.13 1.02 -8.11
N ALA A 33 9.09 1.85 -7.99
CA ALA A 33 9.22 3.24 -7.56
C ALA A 33 9.70 3.38 -6.10
N GLN A 34 9.38 2.38 -5.26
CA GLN A 34 9.86 2.29 -3.87
C GLN A 34 11.31 1.81 -3.78
N GLY A 35 11.86 1.23 -4.86
CA GLY A 35 13.18 0.60 -4.86
C GLY A 35 13.19 -0.78 -4.21
N ASP A 36 12.02 -1.39 -3.99
CA ASP A 36 11.89 -2.74 -3.40
C ASP A 36 12.35 -3.83 -4.38
N ILE A 37 12.30 -3.53 -5.69
CA ILE A 37 12.74 -4.42 -6.76
C ILE A 37 13.64 -3.66 -7.74
N SER A 38 14.54 -4.38 -8.42
CA SER A 38 15.35 -3.82 -9.49
C SER A 38 14.55 -3.68 -10.79
N ILE A 39 15.07 -2.87 -11.73
CA ILE A 39 14.50 -2.72 -13.07
C ILE A 39 14.45 -4.06 -13.80
N GLU A 40 15.49 -4.90 -13.64
CA GLU A 40 15.57 -6.23 -14.24
C GLU A 40 14.46 -7.15 -13.75
N GLU A 41 14.19 -7.13 -12.44
CA GLU A 41 13.11 -7.91 -11.82
C GLU A 41 11.74 -7.40 -12.25
N TYR A 42 11.55 -6.08 -12.29
CA TYR A 42 10.32 -5.48 -12.83
C TYR A 42 10.03 -5.95 -14.26
N LEU A 43 11.03 -5.95 -15.16
CA LEU A 43 10.82 -6.36 -16.55
C LEU A 43 10.46 -7.84 -16.68
N LYS A 44 11.12 -8.71 -15.90
CA LYS A 44 10.81 -10.16 -15.86
C LYS A 44 9.40 -10.42 -15.33
N THR A 45 9.00 -9.75 -14.25
CA THR A 45 7.67 -9.97 -13.67
C THR A 45 6.58 -9.34 -14.53
N LYS A 46 6.84 -8.20 -15.17
CA LYS A 46 5.90 -7.56 -16.10
C LYS A 46 5.54 -8.47 -17.27
N SER A 47 6.52 -9.14 -17.89
CA SER A 47 6.26 -10.03 -19.03
C SER A 47 5.42 -11.25 -18.67
N ILE A 48 5.48 -11.72 -17.42
CA ILE A 48 4.66 -12.84 -16.93
C ILE A 48 3.22 -12.38 -16.67
N LEU A 49 3.04 -11.16 -16.17
CA LEU A 49 1.73 -10.60 -15.85
C LEU A 49 0.93 -10.13 -17.09
N GLU A 50 1.59 -9.95 -18.24
CA GLU A 50 0.97 -9.54 -19.51
C GLU A 50 0.67 -10.71 -20.48
N GLN A 51 1.03 -11.95 -20.12
CA GLN A 51 0.63 -13.18 -20.85
C GLN A 51 -0.80 -13.62 -20.48
#